data_AF-A0A0Q5VLT6-F1
#
_entry.id   AF-A0A0Q5VLT6-F1
#
_cell.length_a   1.000
_cell.length_b   1.000
_cell.length_c   1.000
_cell.angle_alpha   90.00
_cell.angle_beta   90.00
_cell.angle_gamma   90.00
#
_symmetry.space_group_name_H-M   'P 1'
#
loop_
_entity.id
_entity.type
_entity.pdbx_description
1 polymer ?
#
loop_
_entity_poly.entity_id
_entity_poly.type
_entity_poly.pdbx_seq_one_letter_code
_entity_poly.pdbx_strand_id
1 'polypeptide(L)'
;MKVYDQVIFTAELLHHRSVGSRIKETRRHWEERCSWFPAAQRNLEARCSEIYKESFEQYGNDHFEFYANRNRLREEHRVNTKSYRRRERRRSHRPMDHLKEFRVSPTSNGDTEVFGQCNSFNGFLNLKSKRLNCKVCKIVR
;
A
#
# COMPACT_ATOMS: atom_id res chain seq x y z
N MET A 1 1.96 -31.90 30.31
CA MET A 1 2.29 -30.47 30.17
C MET A 1 2.37 -29.89 31.57
N LYS A 2 3.58 -29.55 32.07
CA LYS A 2 3.69 -28.91 33.39
C LYS A 2 3.18 -27.48 33.25
N VAL A 3 2.04 -27.20 33.85
CA VAL A 3 1.55 -25.83 34.03
C VAL A 3 2.49 -25.23 35.07
N TYR A 4 3.39 -24.35 34.63
CA TYR A 4 4.10 -23.50 35.56
C TYR A 4 3.06 -22.50 36.04
N ASP A 5 2.62 -22.64 37.30
CA ASP A 5 1.90 -21.58 37.99
C ASP A 5 2.83 -20.37 37.96
N GLN A 6 2.52 -19.42 37.07
CA GLN A 6 3.28 -18.20 36.94
C GLN A 6 3.04 -17.45 38.25
N VAL A 7 4.02 -17.49 39.15
CA VAL A 7 3.98 -16.76 40.42
C VAL A 7 4.12 -15.28 40.05
N ILE A 8 2.99 -14.63 39.82
CA ILE A 8 2.96 -13.20 39.54
C ILE A 8 3.26 -12.51 40.87
N PHE A 9 4.39 -11.81 40.93
CA PHE A 9 4.73 -11.04 42.12
C PHE A 9 3.81 -9.82 42.20
N THR A 10 3.46 -9.41 43.42
CA THR A 10 2.58 -8.24 43.66
C THR A 10 3.07 -6.98 42.96
N ALA A 11 4.39 -6.81 42.83
CA ALA A 11 5.02 -5.72 42.08
C ALA A 11 4.68 -5.73 40.58
N GLU A 12 4.60 -6.90 39.96
CA GLU A 12 4.25 -7.05 38.53
C GLU A 12 2.78 -6.67 38.31
N LEU A 13 1.87 -7.09 39.21
CA LEU A 13 0.46 -6.68 39.18
C LEU A 13 0.30 -5.16 39.30
N LEU A 14 1.04 -4.52 40.22
CA LEU A 14 1.03 -3.07 40.40
C LEU A 14 1.56 -2.34 39.16
N HIS A 15 2.63 -2.88 38.54
CA HIS A 15 3.18 -2.35 37.31
C HIS A 15 2.15 -2.41 36.17
N HIS A 16 1.50 -3.56 35.96
CA HIS A 16 0.46 -3.72 34.95
C HIS A 16 -0.73 -2.77 35.17
N ARG A 17 -1.15 -2.56 36.42
CA ARG A 17 -2.21 -1.60 36.76
C ARG A 17 -1.83 -0.16 36.45
N SER A 18 -0.61 0.24 36.78
CA SER A 18 -0.08 1.57 36.50
C SER A 18 0.01 1.84 34.99
N VAL A 19 0.57 0.90 34.23
CA VAL A 19 0.63 0.97 32.76
C VAL A 19 -0.77 1.06 32.16
N GLY A 20 -1.71 0.24 32.65
CA GLY A 20 -3.10 0.28 32.21
C GLY A 20 -3.79 1.63 32.46
N SER A 21 -3.56 2.26 33.62
CA SER A 21 -4.08 3.61 33.92
C SER A 21 -3.50 4.65 32.97
N ARG A 22 -2.18 4.60 32.78
CA ARG A 22 -1.45 5.56 31.94
C ARG A 22 -1.85 5.47 30.48
N ILE A 23 -2.14 4.27 29.98
CA ILE A 23 -2.69 4.08 28.62
C ILE A 23 -4.08 4.73 28.51
N LYS A 24 -4.96 4.53 29.49
CA LYS A 24 -6.31 5.14 29.49
C LYS A 24 -6.24 6.66 29.53
N GLU A 25 -5.40 7.22 30.40
CA GLU A 25 -5.18 8.66 30.50
C GLU A 25 -4.63 9.24 29.21
N THR A 26 -3.64 8.57 28.61
CA THR A 26 -3.05 8.99 27.32
C THR A 26 -4.10 8.99 26.21
N ARG A 27 -4.94 7.94 26.15
CA ARG A 27 -6.01 7.84 25.16
C ARG A 27 -7.05 8.94 25.34
N ARG A 28 -7.50 9.17 26.57
CA ARG A 28 -8.44 10.27 26.90
C ARG A 28 -7.86 11.63 26.50
N HIS A 29 -6.60 11.88 26.85
CA HIS A 29 -5.92 13.14 26.51
C HIS A 29 -5.83 13.35 24.99
N TRP A 30 -5.52 12.28 24.25
CA TRP A 30 -5.50 12.32 22.79
C TRP A 30 -6.89 12.60 22.21
N GLU A 31 -7.95 11.96 22.74
CA GLU A 31 -9.33 12.18 22.29
C GLU A 31 -9.79 13.63 22.58
N GLU A 32 -9.46 14.18 23.74
CA GLU A 32 -9.85 15.55 24.14
C GLU A 32 -9.09 16.63 23.35
N ARG A 33 -7.80 16.43 23.07
CA ARG A 33 -6.93 17.51 22.52
C ARG A 33 -6.51 17.33 21.06
N CYS A 34 -6.41 16.09 20.60
CA CYS A 34 -5.79 15.74 19.33
C CYS A 34 -6.71 14.99 18.37
N SER A 35 -7.96 14.72 18.74
CA SER A 35 -8.92 13.98 17.90
C SER A 35 -9.20 14.64 16.55
N TRP A 36 -9.06 15.97 16.46
CA TRP A 36 -9.21 16.74 15.23
C TRP A 36 -8.05 16.53 14.24
N PHE A 37 -6.86 16.18 14.74
CA PHE A 37 -5.63 16.17 13.95
C PHE A 37 -5.68 15.19 12.77
N PRO A 38 -6.14 13.93 12.91
CA PRO A 38 -6.24 13.02 11.77
C PRO A 38 -7.22 13.48 10.69
N ALA A 39 -8.30 14.18 11.07
CA ALA A 39 -9.23 14.75 10.09
C ALA A 39 -8.59 15.92 9.34
N ALA A 40 -7.93 16.83 10.05
CA ALA A 40 -7.22 17.96 9.45
C ALA A 40 -6.06 17.50 8.56
N GLN A 41 -5.27 16.51 9.00
CA GLN A 41 -4.17 15.95 8.22
C GLN A 41 -4.67 15.38 6.89
N ARG A 42 -5.76 14.61 6.89
CA ARG A 42 -6.37 14.07 5.66
C ARG A 42 -6.81 15.18 4.71
N ASN A 43 -7.43 16.24 5.22
CA ASN A 43 -7.86 17.37 4.41
C ASN A 43 -6.67 18.11 3.78
N LEU A 44 -5.59 18.29 4.55
CA LEU A 44 -4.37 18.93 4.07
C LEU A 44 -3.68 18.09 2.99
N GLU A 45 -3.52 16.78 3.22
CA GLU A 45 -2.92 15.86 2.27
C GLU A 45 -3.72 15.78 0.96
N ALA A 46 -5.06 15.81 1.03
CA ALA A 46 -5.91 15.85 -0.14
C ALA A 46 -5.62 17.11 -0.99
N ARG A 47 -5.53 18.28 -0.35
CA ARG A 47 -5.30 19.56 -1.01
C ARG A 47 -3.89 19.69 -1.60
N CYS A 48 -2.88 19.04 -1.03
CA CYS A 48 -1.52 19.07 -1.58
C CYS A 48 -1.46 18.59 -3.04
N SER A 49 -2.30 17.61 -3.40
CA SER A 49 -2.37 17.11 -4.78
C SER A 49 -2.83 18.18 -5.78
N GLU A 50 -3.78 19.01 -5.38
CA GLU A 50 -4.32 20.13 -6.17
C GLU A 50 -3.25 21.21 -6.34
N ILE A 51 -2.56 21.59 -5.26
CA ILE A 51 -1.49 22.61 -5.28
C ILE A 51 -0.37 22.21 -6.23
N TYR A 52 0.03 20.93 -6.25
CA TYR A 52 1.05 20.47 -7.18
C TYR A 52 0.58 20.51 -8.64
N LYS A 53 -0.70 20.26 -8.90
CA LYS A 53 -1.29 20.39 -10.23
C LYS A 53 -1.31 21.85 -10.69
N GLU A 54 -1.75 22.76 -9.83
CA GLU A 54 -1.73 24.21 -10.09
C GLU A 54 -0.31 24.71 -10.37
N SER A 55 0.66 24.28 -9.55
CA SER A 55 2.07 24.63 -9.74
C SER A 55 2.62 24.12 -11.08
N PHE A 56 2.24 22.90 -11.47
CA PHE A 56 2.63 22.33 -12.76
C PHE A 56 2.04 23.13 -13.93
N GLU A 57 0.78 23.56 -13.83
CA GLU A 57 0.10 24.37 -14.85
C GLU A 57 0.69 25.77 -14.96
N GLN A 58 1.03 26.40 -13.83
CA GLN A 58 1.56 27.77 -13.78
C GLN A 58 3.01 27.88 -14.27
N TYR A 59 3.90 26.98 -13.83
CA TYR A 59 5.33 27.09 -14.10
C TYR A 59 5.82 26.13 -15.20
N GLY A 60 4.98 25.21 -15.64
CA GLY A 60 5.31 24.22 -16.66
C GLY A 60 6.22 23.09 -16.16
N ASN A 61 6.54 22.18 -17.08
CA ASN A 61 7.18 20.90 -16.73
C ASN A 61 8.58 21.08 -16.12
N ASP A 62 9.44 21.92 -16.68
CA ASP A 62 10.86 21.87 -16.36
C ASP A 62 11.15 22.42 -14.95
N HIS A 63 10.48 23.51 -14.58
CA HIS A 63 10.52 24.06 -13.22
C HIS A 63 9.89 23.12 -12.19
N PHE A 64 8.70 22.59 -12.49
CA PHE A 64 8.04 21.67 -11.60
C PHE A 64 8.84 20.37 -11.41
N GLU A 65 9.44 19.85 -12.47
CA GLU A 65 10.23 18.63 -12.43
C GLU A 65 11.52 18.80 -11.62
N PHE A 66 12.19 19.95 -11.74
CA PHE A 66 13.33 20.30 -10.87
C PHE A 66 12.90 20.31 -9.40
N TYR A 67 11.80 21.00 -9.09
CA TYR A 67 11.24 21.04 -7.73
C TYR A 67 10.89 19.64 -7.22
N ALA A 68 10.19 18.83 -8.02
CA ALA A 68 9.75 17.49 -7.67
C ALA A 68 10.92 16.54 -7.41
N ASN A 69 12.00 16.67 -8.17
CA ASN A 69 13.22 15.89 -7.96
C ASN A 69 13.94 16.33 -6.67
N ARG A 70 14.08 17.64 -6.45
CA ARG A 70 14.73 18.18 -5.25
C ARG A 70 14.02 17.72 -3.97
N ASN A 71 12.69 17.74 -3.96
CA ASN A 71 11.87 17.37 -2.81
C ASN A 71 11.50 15.88 -2.76
N ARG A 72 12.00 15.07 -3.71
CA ARG A 72 11.69 13.64 -3.82
C ARG A 72 10.19 13.35 -3.74
N LEU A 73 9.39 14.13 -4.48
CA LEU A 73 7.95 13.95 -4.52
C LEU A 73 7.59 12.54 -4.95
N ARG A 74 6.54 12.01 -4.32
CA ARG A 74 5.95 10.70 -4.65
C ARG A 74 5.53 10.65 -6.11
N GLU A 75 5.58 9.46 -6.69
CA GLU A 75 5.26 9.24 -8.11
C GLU A 75 3.83 9.69 -8.46
N GLU A 76 2.88 9.58 -7.51
CA GLU A 76 1.48 10.01 -7.66
C GLU A 76 1.32 11.50 -8.03
N HIS A 77 2.22 12.37 -7.55
CA HIS A 77 2.19 13.80 -7.85
C HIS A 77 2.99 14.16 -9.11
N ARG A 78 3.67 13.18 -9.72
CA ARG A 78 4.57 13.39 -10.86
C ARG A 78 4.01 12.85 -12.17
N VAL A 79 2.79 12.30 -12.17
CA VAL A 79 2.17 11.60 -13.31
C VAL A 79 2.15 12.45 -14.59
N ASN A 80 2.01 13.76 -14.45
CA ASN A 80 1.97 14.69 -15.58
C ASN A 80 3.34 15.11 -16.11
N THR A 81 4.43 14.81 -15.40
CA THR A 81 5.78 15.18 -15.83
C THR A 81 6.26 14.34 -17.02
N LYS A 82 7.08 14.94 -17.89
CA LYS A 82 7.65 14.27 -19.06
C LYS A 82 8.49 13.05 -18.66
N SER A 83 9.31 13.14 -17.61
CA SER A 83 10.13 12.01 -17.17
C SER A 83 9.32 10.83 -16.65
N TYR A 84 8.24 11.09 -15.91
CA TYR A 84 7.34 10.04 -15.46
C TYR A 84 6.71 9.33 -16.66
N ARG A 85 6.11 10.09 -17.59
CA ARG A 85 5.52 9.53 -18.82
C ARG A 85 6.53 8.73 -19.65
N ARG A 86 7.77 9.19 -19.77
CA ARG A 86 8.86 8.46 -20.45
C ARG A 86 9.24 7.16 -19.72
N ARG A 87 9.28 7.17 -18.38
CA ARG A 87 9.53 5.97 -17.58
C ARG A 87 8.39 4.97 -17.75
N GLU A 88 7.16 5.44 -17.73
CA GLU A 88 5.98 4.58 -17.85
C GLU A 88 5.89 3.93 -19.23
N ARG A 89 6.16 4.69 -20.30
CA ARG A 89 6.29 4.13 -21.66
C ARG A 89 7.36 3.03 -21.73
N ARG A 90 8.52 3.22 -21.09
CA ARG A 90 9.57 2.19 -21.05
C ARG A 90 9.17 0.95 -20.26
N ARG A 91 8.38 1.12 -19.19
CA ARG A 91 7.84 -0.01 -18.41
C ARG A 91 6.82 -0.79 -19.20
N SER A 92 5.90 -0.11 -19.89
CA SER A 92 4.84 -0.76 -20.67
C SER A 92 5.36 -1.47 -21.92
N HIS A 93 6.44 -0.99 -22.53
CA HIS A 93 7.05 -1.58 -23.72
C HIS A 93 8.21 -2.54 -23.39
N ARG A 94 8.29 -3.06 -22.16
CA ARG A 94 9.38 -4.00 -21.80
C ARG A 94 9.07 -5.37 -22.44
N PRO A 95 9.84 -5.82 -23.44
CA PRO A 95 9.58 -7.09 -24.11
C PRO A 95 9.89 -8.26 -23.18
N MET A 96 8.98 -9.25 -23.14
CA MET A 96 9.16 -10.50 -22.38
C MET A 96 9.72 -11.63 -23.27
N ASP A 97 10.45 -11.27 -24.32
CA ASP A 97 10.99 -12.24 -25.29
C ASP A 97 11.91 -13.27 -24.63
N HIS A 98 12.61 -12.87 -23.56
CA HIS A 98 13.46 -13.75 -22.74
C HIS A 98 12.71 -14.86 -21.99
N LEU A 99 11.37 -14.80 -21.90
CA LEU A 99 10.55 -15.87 -21.30
C LEU A 99 9.99 -16.85 -22.34
N LYS A 100 10.14 -16.60 -23.64
CA LYS A 100 9.56 -17.45 -24.70
C LYS A 100 10.11 -18.88 -24.65
N GLU A 101 11.33 -19.05 -24.18
CA GLU A 101 12.01 -20.34 -24.10
C GLU A 101 11.82 -21.03 -22.74
N PHE A 102 11.21 -20.35 -21.77
CA PHE A 102 10.98 -20.92 -20.45
C PHE A 102 9.82 -21.90 -20.50
N ARG A 103 10.12 -23.18 -20.65
CA ARG A 103 9.16 -24.27 -20.47
C ARG A 103 9.17 -24.71 -19.02
N VAL A 104 8.00 -24.72 -18.39
CA VAL A 104 7.82 -25.31 -17.06
C VAL A 104 8.04 -26.81 -17.17
N SER A 105 8.90 -27.37 -16.30
CA SER A 105 9.11 -28.82 -16.23
C SER A 105 7.79 -29.51 -15.88
N PRO A 106 7.45 -30.66 -16.51
CA PRO A 106 6.26 -31.41 -16.15
C PRO A 106 6.27 -31.73 -14.65
N THR A 107 5.20 -31.38 -13.95
CA THR A 107 4.99 -31.82 -12.56
C THR A 107 4.72 -33.33 -12.55
N SER A 108 4.98 -33.99 -11.42
CA SER A 108 4.86 -35.45 -11.25
C SER A 108 3.47 -36.03 -11.56
N ASN A 109 2.46 -35.18 -11.70
CA ASN A 109 1.08 -35.56 -11.98
C ASN A 109 0.74 -35.54 -13.48
N GLY A 110 1.70 -35.28 -14.37
CA GLY A 110 1.51 -35.39 -15.83
C GLY A 110 0.74 -34.23 -16.49
N ASP A 111 0.20 -33.30 -15.72
CA ASP A 111 -0.51 -32.14 -16.25
C ASP A 111 0.45 -31.00 -16.56
N THR A 112 0.75 -30.79 -17.84
CA THR A 112 1.39 -29.56 -18.30
C THR A 112 0.33 -28.47 -18.44
N GLU A 113 0.13 -27.68 -17.39
CA GLU A 113 -0.59 -26.41 -17.51
C GLU A 113 0.25 -25.45 -18.35
N VAL A 114 -0.06 -25.39 -19.65
CA VAL A 114 0.44 -24.37 -20.55
C VAL A 114 -0.08 -23.03 -20.03
N PHE A 115 0.81 -22.18 -19.52
CA PHE A 115 0.50 -20.75 -19.35
C PHE A 115 0.14 -20.22 -20.73
N GLY A 116 -1.17 -20.06 -20.97
CA GLY A 116 -1.71 -19.47 -22.18
C GLY A 116 -1.01 -18.14 -22.45
N GLN A 117 -0.72 -17.90 -23.73
CA GLN A 117 -0.11 -16.69 -24.24
C GLN A 117 -0.90 -15.44 -23.79
N CYS A 118 -0.52 -14.85 -22.67
CA CYS A 118 -1.01 -13.54 -22.25
C CYS A 118 -0.23 -12.45 -22.99
N ASN A 119 -0.44 -12.34 -24.31
CA ASN A 119 0.01 -11.21 -25.09
C ASN A 119 -0.91 -10.00 -24.80
N SER A 120 -0.74 -9.38 -23.63
CA SER A 120 -1.00 -7.97 -23.30
C SER A 120 -1.29 -7.83 -21.80
N PHE A 121 -0.48 -7.02 -21.12
CA PHE A 121 -0.70 -6.63 -19.72
C PHE A 121 -1.78 -5.54 -19.62
N ASN A 122 -2.88 -5.64 -20.38
CA ASN A 122 -4.04 -4.75 -20.24
C ASN A 122 -5.19 -5.39 -19.44
N GLY A 123 -5.01 -6.60 -18.92
CA GLY A 123 -6.05 -7.33 -18.17
C GLY A 123 -6.16 -7.03 -16.68
N PHE A 124 -5.15 -6.42 -16.04
CA PHE A 124 -5.13 -6.27 -14.58
C PHE A 124 -5.99 -5.12 -14.03
N LEU A 125 -6.61 -4.30 -14.89
CA LEU A 125 -7.51 -3.22 -14.47
C LEU A 125 -9.01 -3.55 -14.54
N ASN A 126 -9.40 -4.77 -14.94
CA ASN A 126 -10.82 -5.16 -15.06
C ASN A 126 -11.24 -6.32 -14.14
N LEU A 127 -10.67 -6.40 -12.93
CA LEU A 127 -11.11 -7.33 -11.87
C LEU A 127 -11.94 -6.67 -10.75
N LYS A 128 -12.58 -5.51 -11.02
CA LYS A 128 -13.57 -4.91 -10.09
C LYS A 128 -15.04 -5.22 -10.41
N SER A 129 -15.36 -6.12 -11.33
CA SER A 129 -16.76 -6.39 -11.71
C SER A 129 -17.13 -7.86 -11.94
N LYS A 130 -16.57 -8.79 -11.16
CA LYS A 130 -17.17 -10.11 -11.01
C LYS A 130 -17.20 -10.49 -9.53
N ARG A 131 -18.35 -10.25 -8.90
CA ARG A 131 -18.77 -10.94 -7.68
C ARG A 131 -18.79 -12.44 -7.98
N LEU A 132 -17.67 -13.12 -7.79
CA LEU A 132 -17.66 -14.56 -7.69
C LEU A 132 -17.98 -14.91 -6.24
N ASN A 133 -19.15 -15.53 -6.08
CA ASN A 133 -19.64 -16.12 -4.84
C ASN A 133 -18.63 -17.17 -4.33
N CYS A 134 -17.67 -16.76 -3.52
CA CYS A 134 -16.91 -17.69 -2.68
C CYS A 134 -17.77 -18.11 -1.49
N LYS A 135 -18.61 -19.13 -1.70
CA LYS A 135 -19.04 -20.03 -0.63
C LYS A 135 -17.83 -20.88 -0.23
N VAL A 136 -16.94 -20.38 0.62
CA VAL A 136 -16.17 -21.13 1.63
C VAL A 136 -15.43 -20.07 2.46
N CYS A 137 -16.07 -19.64 3.55
CA CYS A 137 -15.42 -19.16 4.78
C CYS A 137 -16.50 -19.15 5.87
N LYS A 138 -17.01 -20.35 6.17
CA LYS A 138 -17.51 -20.67 7.50
C LYS A 138 -16.32 -21.30 8.23
N ILE A 139 -15.89 -20.66 9.31
CA ILE A 139 -15.22 -21.17 10.52
C ILE A 139 -14.42 -19.99 11.09
N VAL A 140 -14.50 -19.59 12.35
CA VAL A 140 -15.43 -19.71 13.48
C VAL A 140 -15.10 -18.49 14.34
N ARG A 141 -16.07 -18.04 15.13
CA ARG A 141 -16.02 -16.94 16.10
C ARG A 141 -14.89 -17.07 17.11
#